data_AF-A0A543AQW5-F1
#
_entry.id   AF-A0A543AQW5-F1
#
_cell.length_a   1.000
_cell.length_b   1.000
_cell.length_c   1.000
_cell.angle_alpha   90.00
_cell.angle_beta   90.00
_cell.angle_gamma   90.00
#
_symmetry.space_group_name_H-M   'P 1'
#
loop_
_entity.id
_entity.type
_entity.pdbx_description
1 polymer ?
#
loop_
_entity_poly.entity_id
_entity_poly.type
_entity_poly.pdbx_seq_one_letter_code
_entity_poly.pdbx_strand_id
1 'polypeptide(L)' 'MAVPYDPDEVDLLFIVDGDGWMYLIELAAVAGKTVLSLNAYRRYRCGNVGALLSSPSGEPVVAA' A
#
# COMPACT_ATOMS: atom_id res chain seq x y z
N MET A 1 20.07 11.70 15.51
CA MET A 1 19.51 11.13 14.27
C MET A 1 18.02 11.04 14.51
N ALA A 2 17.23 11.90 13.88
CA ALA A 2 15.78 11.94 14.12
C ALA A 2 15.15 10.70 13.45
N VAL A 3 14.41 9.91 14.24
CA VAL A 3 13.56 8.88 13.68
C VAL A 3 12.37 9.62 13.04
N PRO A 4 12.09 9.44 11.74
CA PRO A 4 11.11 10.27 11.04
C PRO A 4 9.65 10.03 11.46
N TYR A 5 9.37 8.87 12.07
CA TYR A 5 8.05 8.51 12.59
C TYR A 5 8.23 7.69 13.87
N ASP A 6 7.46 8.00 14.91
CA ASP A 6 7.36 7.13 16.08
C ASP A 6 6.44 5.93 15.73
N PRO A 7 6.78 4.69 16.11
CA PRO A 7 5.88 3.56 15.90
C PRO A 7 4.50 3.72 16.56
N ASP A 8 4.37 4.54 17.60
CA ASP A 8 3.07 4.84 18.22
C ASP A 8 2.24 5.87 17.42
N GLU A 9 2.84 6.54 16.42
CA GLU A 9 2.17 7.52 15.56
C GLU A 9 1.65 6.91 14.24
N VAL A 10 2.24 5.80 13.78
CA VAL A 10 1.94 5.20 12.47
C VAL A 10 1.78 3.69 12.58
N ASP A 11 0.55 3.19 12.46
CA ASP A 11 0.29 1.75 12.54
C ASP A 11 0.66 1.00 11.25
N LEU A 12 0.50 1.67 10.10
CA LEU A 12 0.55 1.04 8.77
C LEU A 12 1.42 1.82 7.80
N LEU A 13 2.20 1.07 7.01
CA LEU A 13 3.04 1.54 5.94
C LEU A 13 2.37 1.21 4.60
N PHE A 14 1.95 2.24 3.87
CA PHE A 14 1.43 2.11 2.51
C PHE A 14 2.54 2.31 1.48
N ILE A 15 2.76 1.31 0.62
CA ILE A 15 3.79 1.35 -0.43
C ILE A 15 3.14 1.07 -1.78
N VAL A 16 3.53 1.87 -2.78
CA VAL A 16 3.26 1.59 -4.20
C VAL A 16 4.59 1.32 -4.89
N ASP A 17 4.72 0.17 -5.55
CA ASP A 17 5.91 -0.16 -6.33
C ASP A 17 5.88 0.45 -7.74
N GLY A 18 6.98 0.31 -8.48
CA GLY A 18 7.09 0.84 -9.84
C GLY A 18 6.15 0.19 -10.85
N ASP A 19 5.63 -1.00 -10.55
CA ASP A 19 4.66 -1.72 -11.38
C ASP A 19 3.20 -1.40 -10.96
N GLY A 20 3.01 -0.51 -9.98
CA GLY A 20 1.71 -0.09 -9.47
C GLY A 20 1.07 -1.07 -8.50
N TRP A 21 1.79 -2.06 -7.98
CA TRP A 21 1.27 -2.90 -6.90
C TRP A 21 1.27 -2.14 -5.58
N MET A 22 0.15 -2.23 -4.88
CA MET A 22 -0.07 -1.61 -3.59
C MET A 22 0.16 -2.61 -2.47
N TYR A 23 0.82 -2.17 -1.42
CA TYR A 23 1.10 -2.94 -0.22
C TYR A 23 0.68 -2.12 1.00
N LEU A 24 0.00 -2.76 1.94
CA LEU A 24 -0.34 -2.18 3.24
C LEU A 24 0.25 -3.06 4.33
N ILE A 25 1.42 -2.66 4.84
CA ILE A 25 2.25 -3.45 5.75
C ILE A 25 2.16 -2.86 7.15
N GLU A 26 2.01 -3.67 8.18
CA GLU A 26 2.10 -3.20 9.57
C GLU A 26 3.51 -2.66 9.87
N LEU A 27 3.60 -1.47 10.49
CA LEU A 27 4.90 -0.86 10.77
C LEU A 27 5.77 -1.76 11.67
N ALA A 28 5.16 -2.47 12.61
CA ALA A 28 5.83 -3.45 13.46
C ALA A 28 6.50 -4.59 12.65
N ALA A 29 5.93 -4.97 11.50
CA ALA A 29 6.48 -6.03 10.65
C ALA A 29 7.73 -5.57 9.85
N VAL A 30 8.03 -4.27 9.83
CA VAL A 30 9.20 -3.66 9.17
C VAL A 30 10.13 -2.97 10.16
N ALA A 31 9.84 -3.03 11.47
CA ALA A 31 10.63 -2.38 12.50
C ALA A 31 12.11 -2.79 12.44
N GLY A 32 13.00 -1.80 12.53
CA GLY A 32 14.45 -1.99 12.45
C GLY A 32 14.99 -2.33 11.05
N LYS A 33 14.16 -2.31 10.00
CA LYS A 33 14.60 -2.45 8.61
C LYS A 33 14.76 -1.08 7.97
N THR A 34 15.92 -0.84 7.37
CA THR A 34 16.20 0.38 6.59
C THR A 34 15.97 0.19 5.08
N VAL A 35 15.90 -1.07 4.64
CA VAL A 35 15.64 -1.47 3.26
C VAL A 35 14.64 -2.62 3.26
N LEU A 36 13.66 -2.56 2.36
CA LEU A 36 12.59 -3.54 2.25
C LEU A 36 12.62 -4.22 0.87
N SER A 37 12.60 -5.55 0.87
CA SER A 37 12.31 -6.34 -0.32
C SER A 37 10.81 -6.66 -0.35
N LEU A 38 10.07 -6.04 -1.27
CA LEU A 38 8.60 -6.20 -1.35
C LEU A 38 8.16 -7.64 -1.64
N ASN A 39 9.05 -8.46 -2.20
CA ASN A 39 8.78 -9.89 -2.40
C ASN A 39 8.57 -10.66 -1.07
N ALA A 40 9.27 -10.26 -0.01
CA ALA A 40 9.08 -10.85 1.33
C ALA A 40 7.73 -10.49 1.95
N TYR A 41 7.09 -9.41 1.48
CA TYR A 41 5.84 -8.88 2.01
C TYR A 41 4.65 -9.10 1.08
N ARG A 42 4.73 -10.07 0.15
CA ARG A 42 3.64 -10.37 -0.81
C ARG A 42 2.28 -10.65 -0.17
N ARG A 43 2.25 -11.13 1.08
CA ARG A 43 1.00 -11.34 1.84
C ARG A 43 0.23 -10.05 2.12
N TYR A 44 0.90 -8.90 2.10
CA TYR A 44 0.33 -7.57 2.36
C TYR A 44 -0.09 -6.85 1.08
N ARG A 45 -0.06 -7.52 -0.09
CA ARG A 45 -0.42 -6.92 -1.37
C ARG A 45 -1.94 -6.71 -1.46
N CYS A 46 -2.36 -5.47 -1.69
CA CYS A 46 -3.77 -5.08 -1.72
C CYS A 46 -4.39 -5.04 -3.13
N GLY A 47 -3.57 -5.08 -4.19
CA GLY A 47 -4.03 -4.99 -5.58
C GLY A 47 -3.12 -4.11 -6.42
N ASN A 48 -3.52 -3.83 -7.67
CA ASN A 48 -2.78 -2.97 -8.58
C ASN A 48 -3.56 -1.68 -8.83
N VAL A 49 -2.86 -0.53 -8.80
CA VAL A 49 -3.43 0.80 -9.05
C VAL A 49 -4.10 0.86 -10.42
N GLY A 50 -3.54 0.18 -11.43
CA GLY A 50 -4.13 0.10 -12.76
C GLY A 50 -5.56 -0.43 -12.72
N ALA A 51 -5.85 -1.45 -11.92
CA ALA A 51 -7.21 -1.98 -11.76
C ALA A 51 -8.19 -0.96 -11.15
N LEU A 52 -7.69 -0.15 -10.21
CA LEU A 52 -8.48 0.90 -9.54
C LEU A 52 -8.80 2.05 -10.51
N LEU A 53 -7.81 2.47 -11.29
CA LEU A 53 -7.93 3.55 -12.27
C LEU A 53 -8.64 3.11 -13.57
N SER A 54 -8.63 1.81 -13.88
CA SER A 54 -9.36 1.24 -15.02
C SER A 54 -10.85 1.06 -14.76
N SER A 55 -11.38 1.61 -13.67
CA SER A 55 -12.82 1.68 -13.44
C SER A 55 -13.49 2.26 -14.70
N PRO A 56 -14.43 1.55 -15.35
CA PRO A 56 -15.18 2.13 -16.45
C PRO A 56 -15.85 3.39 -15.91
N SER A 57 -15.69 4.47 -16.65
CA SER A 57 -16.28 5.79 -16.41
C SER A 57 -17.62 5.70 -15.69
N GLY A 58 -17.78 6.49 -14.63
CA GLY A 58 -19.02 6.59 -13.85
C GLY A 58 -20.21 7.05 -14.69
N GLU A 59 -20.82 6.13 -15.43
CA GLU A 59 -22.21 6.23 -15.83
C GLU A 59 -23.05 5.90 -14.57
N PRO A 60 -23.88 6.83 -14.07
CA PRO A 60 -24.83 6.49 -13.03
C PRO A 60 -25.76 5.42 -13.59
N VAL A 61 -25.83 4.27 -12.91
CA VAL A 61 -26.85 3.25 -13.17
C VAL A 61 -28.21 3.84 -12.83
N VAL A 62 -28.80 4.58 -13.76
CA VAL A 62 -30.21 4.95 -13.73
C VAL A 62 -30.99 3.67 -14.03
N ALA A 63 -31.44 3.02 -12.95
CA ALA A 63 -32.41 1.94 -13.05
C ALA A 63 -33.68 2.51 -13.70
N ALA A 64 -33.98 2.01 -14.91
CA ALA A 64 -35.22 2.26 -15.62
C ALA A 64 -36.35 1.38 -15.09
#